data_AF-A0A5N7MQ76-F1
#
_entry.id   AF-A0A5N7MQ76-F1
#
_cell.length_a   1.000
_cell.length_b   1.000
_cell.length_c   1.000
_cell.angle_alpha   90.00
_cell.angle_beta   90.00
_cell.angle_gamma   90.00
#
_symmetry.space_group_name_H-M   'P 1'
#
loop_
_entity.id
_entity.type
_entity.pdbx_description
1 polymer ?
#
loop_
_entity_poly.entity_id
_entity_poly.type
_entity_poly.pdbx_seq_one_letter_code
_entity_poly.pdbx_strand_id
1 'polypeptide(L)'
;MIKASDLSNIAREAYDLGAGAPEQNPRLAQVRANLPLEVAWDIGRWMFTTGRSRPVDVHKTRGTTYNVNDMLVLWRSSGVLERLT
;
A
#
# COMPACT_ATOMS: atom_id res chain seq x y z
N MET A 1 -1.47 -14.64 -12.02
CA MET A 1 -1.77 -13.32 -12.60
C MET A 1 -2.40 -12.49 -11.50
N ILE A 2 -1.75 -11.40 -11.09
CA ILE A 2 -2.29 -10.48 -10.07
C ILE A 2 -3.53 -9.82 -10.69
N LYS A 3 -4.71 -9.95 -10.07
CA LYS A 3 -5.90 -9.22 -10.54
C LYS A 3 -5.58 -7.73 -10.46
N ALA A 4 -6.05 -6.89 -11.38
CA ALA A 4 -5.80 -5.44 -11.33
C ALA A 4 -6.21 -4.79 -9.99
N SER A 5 -7.10 -5.44 -9.23
CA SER A 5 -7.52 -5.04 -7.89
C SER A 5 -6.74 -5.65 -6.72
N ASP A 6 -5.90 -6.67 -6.94
CA ASP A 6 -5.02 -7.25 -5.92
C ASP A 6 -3.66 -6.56 -5.96
N LEU A 7 -3.26 -6.01 -4.83
CA LEU A 7 -2.12 -5.13 -4.68
C LEU A 7 -1.13 -5.69 -3.66
N SER A 8 -1.35 -6.92 -3.20
CA SER A 8 -0.63 -7.51 -2.07
C SER A 8 0.87 -7.63 -2.32
N ASN A 9 1.27 -8.04 -3.52
CA ASN A 9 2.69 -8.14 -3.89
C ASN A 9 3.35 -6.77 -3.96
N ILE A 10 2.65 -5.76 -4.49
CA ILE A 10 3.12 -4.38 -4.60
C ILE A 10 3.33 -3.77 -3.22
N ALA A 11 2.35 -3.92 -2.33
CA ALA A 11 2.43 -3.41 -0.97
C ALA A 11 3.53 -4.12 -0.16
N ARG A 12 3.71 -5.42 -0.37
CA ARG A 12 4.78 -6.20 0.28
C ARG A 12 6.15 -5.80 -0.22
N GLU A 13 6.35 -5.69 -1.52
CA GLU A 13 7.63 -5.24 -2.09
C GLU A 13 7.97 -3.81 -1.64
N ALA A 14 7.00 -2.89 -1.66
CA ALA A 14 7.19 -1.53 -1.15
C ALA A 14 7.56 -1.50 0.35
N TYR A 15 6.94 -2.37 1.15
CA TYR A 15 7.24 -2.51 2.58
C TYR A 15 8.65 -3.09 2.83
N ASP A 16 8.99 -4.20 2.17
CA ASP A 16 10.26 -4.91 2.34
C ASP A 16 11.47 -4.06 1.92
N LEU A 17 11.27 -3.12 0.99
CA LEU A 17 12.31 -2.18 0.55
C LEU A 17 12.72 -1.18 1.63
N GLY A 18 11.93 -1.04 2.72
CA GLY A 18 12.26 -0.20 3.87
C GLY A 18 12.21 1.30 3.58
N ALA A 19 12.14 2.12 4.65
CA ALA A 19 11.82 3.55 4.73
C ALA A 19 12.57 4.57 3.81
N GLY A 20 13.37 4.12 2.83
CA GLY A 20 14.14 4.95 1.91
C GLY A 20 13.43 5.19 0.58
N ALA A 21 12.77 6.35 0.49
CA ALA A 21 12.40 7.07 -0.74
C ALA A 21 11.90 6.20 -1.93
N PRO A 22 10.56 6.10 -2.16
CA PRO A 22 10.00 5.45 -3.35
C PRO A 22 10.58 5.95 -4.69
N GLU A 23 11.15 7.16 -4.71
CA GLU A 23 11.78 7.79 -5.86
C GLU A 23 13.16 7.21 -6.23
N GLN A 24 13.83 6.57 -5.27
CA GLN A 24 15.19 6.05 -5.43
C GLN A 24 15.22 4.57 -5.80
N ASN A 25 14.06 3.90 -5.88
CA ASN A 25 13.99 2.48 -6.18
C ASN A 25 13.47 2.22 -7.60
N PRO A 26 14.35 1.84 -8.55
CA PRO A 26 13.96 1.59 -9.95
C PRO A 26 12.94 0.46 -10.11
N ARG A 27 12.89 -0.49 -9.16
CA ARG A 27 11.87 -1.56 -9.18
C ARG A 27 10.48 -1.02 -8.88
N LEU A 28 10.35 -0.03 -7.99
CA LEU A 28 9.06 0.58 -7.67
C LEU A 28 8.50 1.44 -8.82
N ALA A 29 9.35 1.96 -9.71
CA ALA A 29 8.92 2.68 -10.92
C ALA A 29 8.16 1.78 -11.92
N GLN A 30 8.50 0.49 -12.00
CA GLN A 30 7.81 -0.47 -12.86
C GLN A 30 6.42 -0.86 -12.33
N VAL A 31 6.20 -0.69 -11.02
CA VAL A 31 4.95 -1.05 -10.33
C VAL A 31 3.83 0.00 -10.52
N ARG A 32 4.16 1.18 -11.07
CA ARG A 32 3.28 2.35 -11.26
C ARG A 32 2.01 2.12 -12.08
N ALA A 33 1.87 1.01 -12.80
CA ALA A 33 0.79 0.82 -13.76
C ALA A 33 -0.61 0.64 -13.14
N ASN A 34 -0.72 0.20 -11.87
CA ASN A 34 -2.02 -0.17 -11.27
C ASN A 34 -2.28 0.38 -9.86
N LEU A 35 -1.27 0.94 -9.19
CA LEU A 35 -1.39 1.58 -7.88
C LEU A 35 -0.46 2.80 -7.82
N PRO A 36 -0.90 3.96 -7.30
CA PRO A 36 0.03 5.02 -6.95
C PRO A 36 0.97 4.45 -5.88
N LEU A 37 2.26 4.38 -6.20
CA LEU A 37 3.30 3.78 -5.37
C LEU A 37 3.28 4.30 -3.92
N GLU A 38 2.94 5.58 -3.76
CA GLU A 38 2.74 6.28 -2.49
C GLU A 38 1.73 5.57 -1.58
N VAL A 39 0.65 5.02 -2.14
CA VAL A 39 -0.39 4.31 -1.38
C VAL A 39 0.15 3.01 -0.78
N ALA A 40 0.81 2.18 -1.59
CA ALA A 40 1.35 0.90 -1.11
C ALA A 40 2.39 1.12 -0.01
N TRP A 41 3.22 2.14 -0.19
CA TRP A 41 4.18 2.58 0.80
C TRP A 41 3.51 3.01 2.10
N ASP A 42 2.55 3.94 2.01
CA ASP A 42 1.86 4.43 3.19
C ASP A 42 1.20 3.28 3.95
N ILE A 43 0.60 2.32 3.23
CA ILE A 43 -0.03 1.13 3.83
C ILE A 43 1.01 0.32 4.59
N GLY A 44 2.16 0.02 3.97
CA GLY A 44 3.26 -0.68 4.63
C GLY A 44 3.77 0.07 5.87
N ARG A 45 3.98 1.38 5.77
CA ARG A 45 4.41 2.25 6.88
C ARG A 45 3.41 2.22 8.03
N TRP A 46 2.11 2.39 7.74
CA TRP A 46 1.06 2.40 8.74
C TRP A 46 0.98 1.06 9.48
N MET A 47 1.10 -0.06 8.76
CA MET A 47 1.14 -1.40 9.37
C MET A 47 2.33 -1.58 10.29
N PHE A 48 3.53 -1.16 9.88
CA PHE A 48 4.71 -1.14 10.74
C PHE A 48 4.46 -0.37 12.04
N THR A 49 3.97 0.87 11.91
CA THR A 49 3.74 1.76 13.05
C THR A 49 2.66 1.25 14.01
N THR A 50 1.74 0.41 13.52
CA THR A 50 0.65 -0.18 14.31
C THR A 50 0.96 -1.60 14.80
N GLY A 51 2.19 -2.10 14.60
CA GLY A 51 2.63 -3.42 15.05
C GLY A 51 2.13 -4.59 14.20
N ARG A 52 1.59 -4.34 13.01
CA ARG A 52 1.23 -5.39 12.05
C ARG A 52 2.45 -5.78 11.21
N SER A 53 2.63 -7.08 10.99
CA SER A 53 3.91 -7.64 10.48
C SER A 53 4.16 -7.40 9.00
N ARG A 54 3.12 -7.32 8.15
CA ARG A 54 3.17 -6.95 6.72
C ARG A 54 1.77 -6.91 6.10
N PRO A 55 1.56 -6.16 5.00
CA PRO A 55 0.33 -6.25 4.21
C PRO A 55 0.15 -7.64 3.58
N VAL A 56 -1.07 -8.16 3.72
CA VAL A 56 -1.64 -9.33 3.06
C VAL A 56 -3.04 -8.94 2.58
N ASP A 57 -3.43 -9.38 1.39
CA ASP A 57 -4.76 -9.13 0.83
C ASP A 57 -5.11 -7.65 0.68
N VAL A 58 -4.26 -6.89 -0.02
CA VAL A 58 -4.49 -5.47 -0.30
C VAL A 58 -5.38 -5.34 -1.54
N HIS A 59 -6.55 -4.74 -1.37
CA HIS A 59 -7.52 -4.56 -2.44
C HIS A 59 -8.07 -3.15 -2.50
N LYS A 60 -8.12 -2.56 -3.70
CA LYS A 60 -8.84 -1.29 -3.91
C LYS A 60 -10.34 -1.56 -3.91
N THR A 61 -11.06 -0.99 -2.94
CA THR A 61 -12.51 -1.20 -2.78
C THR A 61 -13.31 -0.15 -3.55
N ARG A 62 -13.09 1.15 -3.28
CA ARG A 62 -13.78 2.25 -3.98
C ARG A 62 -13.00 3.56 -3.86
N GLY A 63 -12.87 4.32 -4.93
CA GLY A 63 -12.23 5.65 -4.87
C GLY A 63 -10.80 5.55 -4.33
N THR A 64 -10.57 6.05 -3.12
CA THR A 64 -9.29 6.00 -2.41
C THR A 64 -9.31 5.10 -1.15
N THR A 65 -10.30 4.20 -1.03
CA THR A 65 -10.34 3.20 0.05
C THR A 65 -9.76 1.86 -0.35
N TYR A 66 -9.08 1.23 0.60
CA TYR A 66 -8.37 -0.02 0.44
C TYR A 66 -8.75 -0.97 1.58
N ASN A 67 -9.06 -2.22 1.26
CA ASN A 67 -9.00 -3.29 2.25
C ASN A 67 -7.54 -3.75 2.34
N VAL A 68 -7.04 -3.86 3.57
CA VAL A 68 -5.69 -4.30 3.90
C VAL A 68 -5.84 -5.30 5.03
N ASN A 69 -5.50 -6.57 4.78
CA ASN A 69 -5.78 -7.67 5.69
C ASN A 69 -7.28 -7.70 6.05
N ASP A 70 -7.58 -7.49 7.32
CA ASP A 70 -8.88 -7.44 7.99
C ASP A 70 -9.40 -6.00 8.19
N MET A 71 -8.80 -5.00 7.55
CA MET A 71 -9.04 -3.59 7.86
C MET A 71 -9.36 -2.75 6.61
N LEU A 72 -10.34 -1.87 6.73
CA LEU A 72 -10.61 -0.85 5.73
C LEU A 72 -9.83 0.44 6.05
N VAL A 73 -9.05 0.92 5.10
CA VAL A 73 -8.26 2.15 5.22
C VAL A 73 -8.62 3.15 4.13
N LEU A 74 -8.65 4.43 4.47
CA LEU A 74 -8.81 5.55 3.56
C LEU A 74 -7.44 6.19 3.31
N TRP A 75 -7.05 6.31 2.04
CA TRP A 75 -5.93 7.15 1.64
C TRP A 75 -6.45 8.53 1.23
N ARG A 76 -5.97 9.56 1.93
CA ARG A 76 -6.28 10.96 1.63
C ARG A 76 -5.25 11.51 0.65
N SER A 77 -5.65 12.48 -0.17
CA SER A 77 -4.75 13.17 -1.12
C SER A 77 -3.55 13.83 -0.45
N SER A 78 -3.61 14.06 0.87
CA SER A 78 -2.50 14.53 1.70
C SER A 78 -1.46 13.45 2.06
N GLY A 79 -1.59 12.20 1.55
CA GLY A 79 -0.74 11.06 1.95
C GLY A 79 -1.05 10.54 3.36
N VAL A 80 -2.20 10.92 3.92
CA VAL A 80 -2.62 10.48 5.25
C VAL A 80 -3.46 9.22 5.12
N LEU A 81 -3.08 8.18 5.87
CA LEU A 81 -3.88 6.98 6.04
C LEU A 81 -4.69 7.04 7.31
N GLU A 82 -5.95 6.68 7.17
CA GLU A 82 -6.90 6.63 8.28
C GLU A 82 -7.63 5.28 8.25
N ARG A 83 -7.73 4.64 9.41
CA ARG A 83 -8.58 3.46 9.58
C ARG A 83 -10.04 3.92 9.58
N LEU A 84 -10.86 3.31 8.73
CA LEU A 84 -12.31 3.48 8.80
C LEU A 84 -12.87 2.43 9.79
N THR A 85 -13.57 2.89 10.83
CA THR A 85 -14.29 2.05 11.80
C THR A 85 -15.66 1.65 11.30
#